data_AF-A0A936UCP6-F1
#
_entry.id   AF-A0A936UCP6-F1
#
_cell.length_a   1.000
_cell.length_b   1.000
_cell.length_c   1.000
_cell.angle_alpha   90.00
_cell.angle_beta   90.00
_cell.angle_gamma   90.00
#
_symmetry.space_group_name_H-M   'P 1'
#
loop_
_entity.id
_entity.type
_entity.pdbx_description
1 polymer ?
#
loop_
_entity_poly.entity_id
_entity_poly.type
_entity_poly.pdbx_seq_one_letter_code
_entity_poly.pdbx_strand_id
1 'polypeptide(L)'
;MKRFVLPTLALIVSLLLASPLPAADRTVTILHVCDTHSHLDATGSRDRSLEGTVGGIAKATTVIAAARAKDPEALLLHAGDVLQGDFFFNFYLGVPELQWMAAMRFDAMAVGNHEFDPGPEYLAGILAQGFASGSVPLLSANAGNLGSSLRSSPPRSSGLRAA
;
A
#
# COMPACT_ATOMS: atom_id res chain seq x y z
N MET A 1 -60.95 -1.08 -17.29
CA MET A 1 -59.67 -0.90 -18.02
C MET A 1 -59.00 0.46 -17.76
N LYS A 2 -59.73 1.54 -17.43
CA LYS A 2 -59.15 2.89 -17.22
C LYS A 2 -58.25 3.07 -15.97
N ARG A 3 -58.43 2.25 -14.93
CA ARG A 3 -57.70 2.33 -13.65
C ARG A 3 -56.19 2.04 -13.72
N PHE A 4 -55.72 1.44 -14.81
CA PHE A 4 -54.29 1.16 -15.01
C PHE A 4 -53.63 2.11 -16.01
N VAL A 5 -54.40 2.93 -16.75
CA VAL A 5 -53.83 3.81 -17.79
C VAL A 5 -52.99 4.91 -17.17
N LEU A 6 -53.49 5.55 -16.11
CA LEU A 6 -52.80 6.67 -15.45
C LEU A 6 -51.47 6.27 -14.78
N PRO A 7 -51.36 5.18 -13.99
CA PRO A 7 -50.08 4.77 -13.41
C PRO A 7 -49.09 4.27 -14.48
N THR A 8 -49.57 3.63 -15.56
CA THR A 8 -48.70 3.20 -16.65
C THR A 8 -48.14 4.41 -17.42
N LEU A 9 -48.96 5.43 -17.66
CA LEU A 9 -48.52 6.67 -18.29
C LEU A 9 -47.52 7.42 -17.40
N ALA A 10 -47.76 7.49 -16.08
CA ALA A 10 -46.84 8.10 -15.14
C ALA A 10 -45.48 7.38 -15.09
N LEU A 11 -45.48 6.04 -15.16
CA LEU A 11 -44.25 5.24 -15.23
C LEU A 11 -43.49 5.49 -16.53
N ILE A 12 -44.18 5.50 -17.67
CA ILE A 12 -43.58 5.79 -18.99
C ILE A 12 -42.99 7.20 -19.01
N VAL A 13 -43.71 8.20 -18.48
CA VAL A 13 -43.22 9.58 -18.36
C VAL A 13 -42.01 9.66 -17.43
N SER A 14 -42.01 8.94 -16.31
CA SER A 14 -40.87 8.88 -15.39
C SER A 14 -39.62 8.25 -16.04
N LEU A 15 -39.80 7.17 -16.82
CA LEU A 15 -38.72 6.57 -17.60
C LEU A 15 -38.22 7.48 -18.73
N LEU A 16 -39.12 8.23 -19.38
CA LEU A 16 -38.76 9.19 -20.43
C LEU A 16 -38.03 10.43 -19.88
N LEU A 17 -38.31 10.80 -18.63
CA LEU A 17 -37.66 11.93 -17.93
C LEU A 17 -36.35 11.52 -17.24
N ALA A 18 -36.13 10.22 -17.01
CA ALA A 18 -34.87 9.68 -16.50
C ALA A 18 -33.79 9.76 -17.58
N SER A 19 -33.17 10.92 -17.71
CA SER A 19 -31.93 11.06 -18.48
C SER A 19 -30.79 10.41 -17.69
N PRO A 20 -29.94 9.58 -18.32
CA PRO A 20 -28.73 9.12 -17.64
C PRO A 20 -27.92 10.36 -17.27
N LEU A 21 -27.60 10.51 -15.98
CA LEU A 21 -26.63 11.50 -15.55
C LEU A 21 -25.35 11.21 -16.36
N PRO A 22 -24.80 12.20 -17.09
CA PRO A 22 -23.51 12.00 -17.73
C PRO A 22 -22.52 11.59 -16.64
N ALA A 23 -21.73 10.55 -16.91
CA ALA A 23 -20.64 10.18 -16.02
C ALA A 23 -19.78 11.44 -15.83
N ALA A 24 -19.69 11.93 -14.60
CA ALA A 24 -18.82 13.05 -14.32
C ALA A 24 -17.38 12.62 -14.60
N ASP A 25 -16.64 13.43 -15.35
CA ASP A 25 -15.21 13.23 -15.49
C ASP A 25 -14.57 13.29 -14.10
N ARG A 26 -13.92 12.19 -13.72
CA ARG A 26 -13.20 12.06 -12.45
C ARG A 26 -11.74 11.83 -12.74
N THR A 27 -10.91 12.75 -12.30
CA THR A 27 -9.47 12.55 -12.27
C THR A 27 -9.12 11.73 -11.03
N VAL A 28 -8.28 10.71 -11.22
CA VAL A 28 -7.70 9.92 -10.12
C VAL A 28 -6.19 10.11 -10.19
N THR A 29 -5.61 10.63 -9.12
CA THR A 29 -4.15 10.74 -8.99
C THR A 29 -3.62 9.48 -8.32
N ILE A 30 -2.62 8.87 -8.94
CA ILE A 30 -1.91 7.70 -8.40
C ILE A 30 -0.45 8.09 -8.19
N LEU A 31 -0.02 8.04 -6.94
CA LEU A 31 1.37 8.07 -6.52
C LEU A 31 1.79 6.62 -6.28
N HIS A 32 2.90 6.19 -6.87
CA HIS A 32 3.38 4.84 -6.65
C HIS A 32 4.90 4.77 -6.51
N VAL A 33 5.34 3.75 -5.79
CA VAL A 33 6.73 3.30 -5.72
C VAL A 33 6.75 1.78 -5.91
N CYS A 34 7.90 1.24 -6.28
CA CYS A 34 8.12 -0.19 -6.47
C CYS A 34 9.58 -0.51 -6.14
N ASP A 35 9.87 -1.79 -5.87
CA ASP A 35 11.24 -2.31 -5.80
C ASP A 35 12.13 -1.48 -4.85
N THR A 36 11.59 -1.10 -3.68
CA THR A 36 12.35 -0.29 -2.73
C THR A 36 13.47 -1.09 -2.10
N HIS A 37 13.36 -2.42 -2.03
CA HIS A 37 14.47 -3.32 -1.69
C HIS A 37 15.28 -2.87 -0.46
N SER A 38 14.59 -2.41 0.58
CA SER A 38 15.21 -1.88 1.79
C SER A 38 16.20 -0.71 1.60
N HIS A 39 16.16 0.01 0.47
CA HIS A 39 16.95 1.23 0.22
C HIS A 39 16.34 2.42 0.96
N LEU A 40 16.53 2.45 2.28
CA LEU A 40 16.02 3.51 3.14
C LEU A 40 16.79 4.83 2.94
N ASP A 41 18.10 4.74 2.76
CA ASP A 41 18.97 5.88 2.56
C ASP A 41 19.14 6.24 1.08
N ALA A 42 19.45 7.51 0.83
CA ALA A 42 19.76 7.96 -0.51
C ALA A 42 21.13 7.42 -0.95
N THR A 43 21.21 6.96 -2.20
CA THR A 43 22.45 6.53 -2.84
C THR A 43 23.21 7.73 -3.39
N GLY A 44 24.53 7.81 -3.17
CA GLY A 44 25.38 8.86 -3.73
C GLY A 44 26.31 9.49 -2.68
N SER A 45 26.65 10.77 -2.88
CA SER A 45 27.56 11.50 -1.98
C SER A 45 27.06 11.50 -0.54
N ARG A 46 27.97 11.25 0.42
CA ARG A 46 27.70 11.34 1.86
C ARG A 46 28.27 12.61 2.50
N ASP A 47 28.55 13.62 1.68
CA ASP A 47 28.89 14.94 2.20
C ASP A 47 27.66 15.62 2.83
N ARG A 48 27.88 16.74 3.50
CA ARG A 48 26.82 17.49 4.18
C ARG A 48 25.77 18.06 3.22
N SER A 49 26.12 18.30 1.96
CA SER A 49 25.20 18.87 0.97
C SER A 49 24.20 17.85 0.44
N LEU A 50 24.58 16.55 0.44
CA LEU A 50 23.84 15.46 -0.18
C LEU A 50 23.53 15.73 -1.66
N GLU A 51 24.28 16.64 -2.30
CA GLU A 51 24.10 17.00 -3.70
C GLU A 51 24.41 15.79 -4.59
N GLY A 52 23.59 15.57 -5.61
CA GLY A 52 23.71 14.41 -6.50
C GLY A 52 23.24 13.07 -5.91
N THR A 53 22.74 13.02 -4.67
CA THR A 53 22.15 11.77 -4.14
C THR A 53 20.78 11.47 -4.74
N VAL A 54 20.47 10.19 -4.92
CA VAL A 54 19.23 9.69 -5.54
C VAL A 54 18.51 8.76 -4.56
N GLY A 55 17.18 8.81 -4.55
CA GLY A 55 16.35 7.91 -3.74
C GLY A 55 16.37 8.22 -2.24
N GLY A 56 16.05 7.20 -1.44
CA GLY A 56 15.89 7.28 0.00
C GLY A 56 14.48 7.71 0.43
N ILE A 57 13.98 7.05 1.48
CA ILE A 57 12.59 7.23 1.96
C ILE A 57 12.33 8.65 2.48
N ALA A 58 13.36 9.38 2.94
CA ALA A 58 13.23 10.77 3.38
C ALA A 58 12.90 11.72 2.23
N LYS A 59 13.56 11.55 1.08
CA LYS A 59 13.26 12.33 -0.14
C LYS A 59 11.89 11.94 -0.70
N ALA A 60 11.61 10.64 -0.78
CA ALA A 60 10.31 10.14 -1.20
C ALA A 60 9.18 10.72 -0.35
N THR A 61 9.34 10.73 0.98
CA THR A 61 8.39 11.33 1.93
C THR A 61 8.09 12.79 1.61
N THR A 62 9.13 13.57 1.31
CA THR A 62 8.97 14.99 0.96
C THR A 62 8.15 15.17 -0.32
N VAL A 63 8.46 14.39 -1.35
CA VAL A 63 7.74 14.44 -2.64
C VAL A 63 6.30 13.98 -2.49
N ILE A 64 6.06 12.88 -1.78
CA ILE A 64 4.73 12.34 -1.51
C ILE A 64 3.88 13.36 -0.74
N ALA A 65 4.43 13.97 0.30
CA ALA A 65 3.72 14.98 1.09
C ALA A 65 3.36 16.20 0.24
N ALA A 66 4.28 16.68 -0.61
CA ALA A 66 4.02 17.79 -1.53
C ALA A 66 2.96 17.45 -2.58
N ALA A 67 2.93 16.20 -3.07
CA ALA A 67 1.91 15.74 -4.01
C ALA A 67 0.53 15.63 -3.34
N ARG A 68 0.44 15.03 -2.15
CA ARG A 68 -0.80 14.92 -1.38
C ARG A 68 -1.32 16.26 -0.87
N ALA A 69 -0.46 17.26 -0.69
CA ALA A 69 -0.89 18.63 -0.40
C ALA A 69 -1.63 19.27 -1.59
N LYS A 70 -1.33 18.85 -2.83
CA LYS A 70 -2.01 19.32 -4.05
C LYS A 70 -3.28 18.53 -4.33
N ASP A 71 -3.27 17.23 -4.07
CA ASP A 71 -4.42 16.34 -4.20
C ASP A 71 -4.53 15.43 -2.97
N PRO A 72 -5.36 15.81 -1.98
CA PRO A 72 -5.56 15.02 -0.77
C PRO A 72 -6.18 13.64 -0.99
N GLU A 73 -6.85 13.43 -2.14
CA GLU A 73 -7.49 12.16 -2.52
C GLU A 73 -6.57 11.26 -3.34
N ALA A 74 -5.30 11.66 -3.54
CA ALA A 74 -4.33 10.88 -4.29
C ALA A 74 -4.02 9.55 -3.59
N LEU A 75 -4.18 8.46 -4.36
CA LEU A 75 -3.84 7.11 -3.92
C LEU A 75 -2.32 6.94 -3.87
N LEU A 76 -1.79 6.40 -2.78
CA LEU A 76 -0.38 6.06 -2.61
C LEU A 76 -0.22 4.55 -2.53
N LEU A 77 0.45 3.97 -3.51
CA LEU A 77 0.54 2.51 -3.69
C LEU A 77 2.00 2.03 -3.71
N HIS A 78 2.25 0.82 -3.21
CA HIS A 78 3.52 0.12 -3.41
C HIS A 78 3.31 -1.12 -4.27
N ALA A 79 4.12 -1.34 -5.30
CA ALA A 79 3.95 -2.46 -6.23
C ALA A 79 4.62 -3.78 -5.80
N GLY A 80 5.00 -3.94 -4.52
CA GLY A 80 5.78 -5.08 -4.03
C GLY A 80 7.29 -4.87 -4.05
N ASP A 81 8.02 -5.88 -3.59
CA ASP A 81 9.48 -5.89 -3.40
C ASP A 81 9.95 -4.74 -2.51
N VAL A 82 9.31 -4.65 -1.35
CA VAL A 82 9.72 -3.77 -0.24
C VAL A 82 10.90 -4.40 0.49
N LEU A 83 10.85 -5.72 0.68
CA LEU A 83 11.84 -6.47 1.42
C LEU A 83 13.06 -6.81 0.56
N GLN A 84 14.17 -7.09 1.24
CA GLN A 84 15.42 -7.60 0.70
C GLN A 84 16.17 -6.66 -0.25
N GLY A 85 17.43 -6.35 0.09
CA GLY A 85 18.33 -5.59 -0.79
C GLY A 85 19.52 -5.04 -0.03
N ASP A 86 19.32 -4.00 0.77
CA ASP A 86 20.39 -3.36 1.55
C ASP A 86 20.53 -3.96 2.97
N PHE A 87 21.62 -3.61 3.67
CA PHE A 87 21.94 -4.04 5.03
C PHE A 87 20.82 -3.79 6.05
N PHE A 88 19.95 -2.81 5.80
CA PHE A 88 18.78 -2.55 6.64
C PHE A 88 17.88 -3.78 6.75
N PHE A 89 17.68 -4.55 5.68
CA PHE A 89 16.90 -5.78 5.73
C PHE A 89 17.53 -6.82 6.65
N ASN A 90 18.85 -7.01 6.55
CA ASN A 90 19.56 -8.02 7.32
C ASN A 90 19.48 -7.76 8.84
N PHE A 91 19.38 -6.48 9.23
CA PHE A 91 19.39 -6.09 10.64
C PHE A 91 17.98 -5.86 11.21
N TYR A 92 17.08 -5.28 10.42
CA TYR A 92 15.76 -4.85 10.87
C TYR A 92 14.60 -5.61 10.25
N LEU A 93 14.88 -6.55 9.34
CA LEU A 93 13.92 -7.48 8.74
C LEU A 93 12.70 -6.79 8.09
N GLY A 94 12.88 -5.60 7.50
CA GLY A 94 11.80 -4.87 6.82
C GLY A 94 10.87 -4.05 7.72
N VAL A 95 11.07 -4.07 9.05
CA VAL A 95 10.21 -3.33 9.98
C VAL A 95 10.21 -1.82 9.72
N PRO A 96 11.35 -1.14 9.48
CA PRO A 96 11.39 0.30 9.21
C PRO A 96 10.60 0.71 7.96
N GLU A 97 10.62 -0.12 6.92
CA GLU A 97 9.93 0.07 5.66
C GLU A 97 8.42 0.04 5.88
N LEU A 98 7.94 -0.98 6.59
CA LEU A 98 6.52 -1.11 6.93
C LEU A 98 6.04 0.02 7.84
N GLN A 99 6.88 0.46 8.78
CA GLN A 99 6.60 1.63 9.61
C GLN A 99 6.54 2.92 8.80
N TRP A 100 7.45 3.11 7.84
CA TRP A 100 7.41 4.24 6.92
C TRP A 100 6.11 4.23 6.10
N MET A 101 5.72 3.09 5.54
CA MET A 101 4.49 2.96 4.78
C MET A 101 3.25 3.25 5.63
N ALA A 102 3.21 2.75 6.87
CA ALA A 102 2.14 3.04 7.82
C ALA A 102 2.09 4.54 8.18
N ALA A 103 3.24 5.16 8.47
CA ALA A 103 3.35 6.58 8.78
C ALA A 103 2.91 7.48 7.61
N MET A 104 3.26 7.09 6.39
CA MET A 104 2.87 7.77 5.16
C MET A 104 1.45 7.45 4.70
N ARG A 105 0.73 6.54 5.39
CA ARG A 105 -0.62 6.10 5.04
C ARG A 105 -0.72 5.65 3.58
N PHE A 106 0.08 4.65 3.23
CA PHE A 106 -0.09 3.94 1.96
C PHE A 106 -1.47 3.27 1.92
N ASP A 107 -2.12 3.35 0.76
CA ASP A 107 -3.48 2.84 0.57
C ASP A 107 -3.49 1.33 0.31
N ALA A 108 -2.47 0.81 -0.36
CA ALA A 108 -2.26 -0.62 -0.53
C ALA A 108 -0.81 -0.94 -0.97
N MET A 109 -0.45 -2.20 -0.77
CA MET A 109 0.79 -2.79 -1.28
C MET A 109 0.47 -4.10 -2.00
N ALA A 110 1.01 -4.29 -3.19
CA ALA A 110 1.06 -5.61 -3.81
C ALA A 110 2.16 -6.46 -3.16
N VAL A 111 1.98 -7.78 -3.11
CA VAL A 111 3.02 -8.70 -2.65
C VAL A 111 3.91 -9.10 -3.84
N GLY A 112 5.19 -8.77 -3.77
CA GLY A 112 6.24 -9.14 -4.72
C GLY A 112 6.88 -10.49 -4.39
N ASN A 113 7.91 -10.86 -5.15
CA ASN A 113 8.60 -12.14 -4.94
C ASN A 113 9.51 -12.10 -3.72
N HIS A 114 10.19 -10.98 -3.46
CA HIS A 114 11.14 -10.88 -2.36
C HIS A 114 10.47 -10.84 -0.98
N GLU A 115 9.16 -10.60 -0.92
CA GLU A 115 8.40 -10.79 0.31
C GLU A 115 8.43 -12.25 0.81
N PHE A 116 8.62 -13.23 -0.07
CA PHE A 116 8.61 -14.66 0.28
C PHE A 116 9.99 -15.27 0.55
N ASP A 117 11.07 -14.55 0.24
CA ASP A 117 12.44 -15.04 0.43
C ASP A 117 12.78 -15.47 1.87
N PRO A 118 12.35 -14.78 2.94
CA PRO A 118 12.57 -15.26 4.31
C PRO A 118 11.67 -16.45 4.69
N GLY A 119 10.72 -16.82 3.83
CA GLY A 119 9.72 -17.84 4.09
C GLY A 119 8.42 -17.27 4.70
N PRO A 120 7.29 -17.99 4.55
CA PRO A 120 5.97 -17.49 4.89
C PRO A 120 5.78 -17.22 6.40
N GLU A 121 6.39 -18.01 7.28
CA GLU A 121 6.31 -17.81 8.73
C GLU A 121 7.04 -16.52 9.18
N TYR A 122 8.20 -16.26 8.58
CA TYR A 122 8.97 -15.05 8.87
C TYR A 122 8.26 -13.82 8.32
N LEU A 123 7.74 -13.89 7.09
CA LEU A 123 6.91 -12.83 6.53
C LEU A 123 5.72 -12.51 7.45
N ALA A 124 5.05 -13.52 8.00
CA ALA A 124 3.96 -13.32 8.96
C ALA A 124 4.41 -12.54 10.21
N GLY A 125 5.58 -12.88 10.76
CA GLY A 125 6.17 -12.19 11.91
C GLY A 125 6.54 -10.74 11.58
N ILE A 126 7.16 -10.51 10.42
CA ILE A 126 7.55 -9.17 9.94
C ILE A 126 6.31 -8.29 9.79
N LEU A 127 5.26 -8.79 9.15
CA LEU A 127 4.01 -8.04 8.96
C LEU A 127 3.31 -7.74 10.30
N ALA A 128 3.30 -8.70 11.22
CA ALA A 128 2.73 -8.52 12.56
C ALA A 128 3.48 -7.44 13.36
N GLN A 129 4.80 -7.37 13.22
CA GLN A 129 5.64 -6.38 13.91
C GLN A 129 5.60 -5.00 13.23
N GLY A 130 5.73 -4.97 11.91
CA GLY A 130 5.80 -3.74 11.10
C GLY A 130 4.51 -2.93 11.09
N PHE A 131 3.34 -3.60 11.09
CA PHE A 131 2.03 -2.93 11.09
C PHE A 131 1.39 -2.74 12.46
N ALA A 132 2.14 -2.95 13.55
CA ALA A 132 1.61 -2.77 14.92
C ALA A 132 1.06 -1.35 15.19
N SER A 133 1.45 -0.35 14.38
CA SER A 133 1.02 1.06 14.50
C SER A 133 0.02 1.52 13.44
N GLY A 134 -0.45 0.62 12.58
CA GLY A 134 -1.33 0.90 11.44
C GLY A 134 -1.06 -0.09 10.30
N SER A 135 -2.12 -0.62 9.68
CA SER A 135 -2.00 -1.65 8.65
C SER A 135 -2.15 -1.06 7.24
N VAL A 136 -1.20 -1.37 6.35
CA VAL A 136 -1.37 -1.19 4.91
C VAL A 136 -1.97 -2.48 4.35
N PRO A 137 -3.09 -2.43 3.59
CA PRO A 137 -3.66 -3.60 2.94
C PRO A 137 -2.67 -4.26 1.97
N LEU A 138 -2.41 -5.56 2.16
CA LEU A 138 -1.64 -6.37 1.22
C LEU A 138 -2.58 -7.01 0.20
N LEU A 139 -2.26 -6.85 -1.09
CA LEU A 139 -3.07 -7.33 -2.20
C LEU A 139 -2.29 -8.34 -3.05
N SER A 140 -2.93 -9.47 -3.33
CA SER A 140 -2.50 -10.38 -4.39
C SER A 140 -3.73 -11.18 -4.85
N ALA A 141 -3.96 -11.20 -6.15
CA ALA A 141 -5.07 -11.95 -6.75
C ALA A 141 -4.68 -13.39 -7.10
N ASN A 142 -3.38 -13.72 -7.10
CA ASN A 142 -2.84 -14.98 -7.59
C ASN A 142 -1.95 -15.71 -6.56
N ALA A 143 -1.65 -15.12 -5.41
CA ALA A 143 -1.03 -15.84 -4.30
C ALA A 143 -2.11 -16.53 -3.45
N GLY A 144 -2.20 -17.85 -3.53
CA GLY A 144 -3.09 -18.63 -2.68
C GLY A 144 -2.67 -18.57 -1.21
N ASN A 145 -3.64 -18.58 -0.28
CA ASN A 145 -3.40 -18.77 1.16
C ASN A 145 -2.56 -17.70 1.90
N LEU A 146 -2.49 -16.45 1.40
CA LEU A 146 -1.92 -15.33 2.18
C LEU A 146 -2.63 -15.19 3.54
N GLY A 147 -3.96 -15.21 3.58
CA GLY A 147 -4.74 -15.05 4.81
C GLY A 147 -4.65 -16.22 5.80
N SER A 148 -4.39 -17.45 5.36
CA SER A 148 -4.30 -18.63 6.23
C SER A 148 -2.89 -18.81 6.80
N SER A 149 -1.85 -18.49 6.02
CA SER A 149 -0.44 -18.53 6.47
C SER A 149 -0.11 -17.41 7.47
N LEU A 150 -0.76 -16.25 7.33
CA LEU A 150 -0.62 -15.10 8.24
C LEU A 150 -1.42 -15.24 9.54
N ARG A 151 -2.45 -16.10 9.58
CA ARG A 151 -3.30 -16.34 10.78
C ARG A 151 -2.91 -17.57 11.59
N SER A 152 -2.18 -18.52 11.01
CA SER A 152 -1.87 -19.82 11.63
C SER A 152 -0.61 -19.83 12.51
N SER A 153 0.14 -18.73 12.57
CA SER A 153 1.37 -18.64 13.37
C SER A 153 1.12 -17.88 14.67
N PRO A 154 0.88 -18.55 15.83
CA PRO A 154 1.05 -17.88 17.11
C PRO A 154 2.53 -17.52 17.27
N PRO A 155 2.88 -16.43 18.00
CA PRO A 155 4.26 -16.14 18.30
C PRO A 155 4.82 -17.30 19.13
N ARG A 156 5.67 -18.14 18.54
CA ARG A 156 6.48 -19.06 19.36
C ARG A 156 7.45 -18.17 20.12
N SER A 157 7.22 -18.08 21.43
CA SER A 157 8.18 -17.60 22.42
C SER A 157 9.42 -18.49 22.36
N SER A 158 10.29 -18.27 21.38
CA SER A 158 11.65 -18.80 21.37
C SER A 158 12.54 -17.66 21.82
N GLY A 159 13.15 -17.86 22.99
CA GLY A 159 13.85 -16.82 23.72
C GLY A 159 15.11 -16.36 22.99
N LEU A 160 14.97 -15.33 22.16
CA LEU A 160 16.08 -14.46 21.83
C LEU A 160 16.37 -13.61 23.08
N ARG A 161 17.17 -14.17 23.98
CA ARG A 161 17.87 -13.38 24.99
C ARG A 161 18.81 -12.46 24.24
N ALA A 162 18.64 -11.16 24.46
CA ALA A 162 19.66 -10.17 24.16
C ALA A 162 20.98 -10.60 24.81
N ALA A 163 22.02 -10.66 23.98
CA ALA A 163 23.42 -10.57 24.36
C ALA A 163 24.08 -9.63 23.36
#